data_AF-A0A1T2L4U3-F1
#
_entry.id   AF-A0A1T2L4U3-F1
#
_cell.length_a   1.000
_cell.length_b   1.000
_cell.length_c   1.000
_cell.angle_alpha   90.00
_cell.angle_beta   90.00
_cell.angle_gamma   90.00
#
_symmetry.space_group_name_H-M   'P 1'
#
loop_
_entity.id
_entity.type
_entity.pdbx_description
1 polymer ?
#
loop_
_entity_poly.entity_id
_entity_poly.type
_entity_poly.pdbx_seq_one_letter_code
_entity_poly.pdbx_strand_id
1 'polypeptide(L)'
;MSNYQNDNLVQMAEQFKALANPHRLQIFLSLSTCCAPGTVCSSEEAVRSVGVIGEGLDIAPSTLSHHIKELNRAGLIEMERQGKQVNCWVDPATLEQLSHFFKS
;
A
#
# COMPACT_ATOMS: atom_id res chain seq x y z
N MET A 1 -8.68 22.92 -17.07
CA MET A 1 -7.36 22.44 -16.58
C MET A 1 -7.17 22.58 -15.07
N SER A 2 -8.01 23.35 -14.34
CA SER A 2 -7.82 23.57 -12.88
C SER A 2 -8.35 22.46 -11.94
N ASN A 3 -9.24 21.57 -12.41
CA ASN A 3 -9.86 20.57 -11.52
C ASN A 3 -8.96 19.34 -11.30
N TYR A 4 -8.22 18.91 -12.34
CA TYR A 4 -7.34 17.74 -12.28
C TYR A 4 -6.20 17.87 -11.25
N GLN A 5 -5.62 19.05 -11.09
CA GLN A 5 -4.59 19.27 -10.07
C GLN A 5 -5.16 19.20 -8.66
N ASN A 6 -6.39 19.69 -8.47
CA ASN A 6 -7.04 19.67 -7.16
C ASN A 6 -7.46 18.24 -6.78
N ASP A 7 -7.96 17.46 -7.74
CA ASP A 7 -8.31 16.06 -7.54
C ASP A 7 -7.07 15.22 -7.18
N ASN A 8 -5.91 15.51 -7.79
CA ASN A 8 -4.65 14.85 -7.45
C ASN A 8 -4.18 15.20 -6.02
N LEU A 9 -4.29 16.46 -5.61
CA LEU A 9 -3.95 16.89 -4.24
C LEU A 9 -4.85 16.26 -3.19
N VAL A 10 -6.16 16.16 -3.45
CA VAL A 10 -7.12 15.50 -2.55
C VAL A 10 -6.77 14.01 -2.43
N GLN A 11 -6.49 13.34 -3.56
CA GLN A 11 -6.10 11.93 -3.54
C GLN A 11 -4.81 11.69 -2.75
N MET A 12 -3.79 12.52 -2.96
CA MET A 12 -2.53 12.43 -2.23
C MET A 12 -2.70 12.71 -0.74
N ALA A 13 -3.57 13.65 -0.36
CA ALA A 13 -3.89 13.91 1.05
C ALA A 13 -4.52 12.67 1.71
N GLU A 14 -5.45 11.98 1.04
CA GLU A 14 -6.03 10.72 1.55
C GLU A 14 -4.99 9.59 1.61
N GLN A 15 -4.07 9.50 0.63
CA GLN A 15 -2.93 8.57 0.67
C GLN A 15 -2.03 8.83 1.89
N PHE A 16 -1.62 10.07 2.13
CA PHE A 16 -0.78 10.41 3.28
C PHE A 16 -1.48 10.19 4.61
N LYS A 17 -2.78 10.51 4.68
CA LYS A 17 -3.62 10.24 5.86
C LYS A 17 -3.76 8.74 6.13
N ALA A 18 -3.84 7.90 5.11
CA ALA A 18 -3.78 6.46 5.26
C ALA A 18 -2.40 5.99 5.76
N LEU A 19 -1.31 6.56 5.24
CA LEU A 19 0.05 6.24 5.68
C LEU A 19 0.41 6.80 7.08
N ALA A 20 -0.30 7.81 7.58
CA ALA A 20 -0.10 8.40 8.91
C ALA A 20 -0.56 7.50 10.09
N ASN A 21 -0.46 6.18 9.94
CA ASN A 21 -0.68 5.20 10.99
C ASN A 21 0.49 4.19 10.97
N PRO A 22 1.14 3.90 12.11
CA PRO A 22 2.33 3.04 12.14
C PRO A 22 2.12 1.66 11.51
N HIS A 23 1.00 0.99 11.80
CA HIS A 23 0.72 -0.34 11.25
C HIS A 23 0.44 -0.29 9.75
N ARG A 24 -0.33 0.70 9.27
CA ARG A 24 -0.59 0.86 7.84
C ARG A 24 0.70 1.18 7.08
N LEU A 25 1.57 2.01 7.65
CA LEU A 25 2.88 2.30 7.07
C LEU A 25 3.75 1.05 7.02
N GLN A 26 3.79 0.25 8.09
CA GLN A 26 4.56 -0.99 8.13
C GLN A 26 4.06 -2.03 7.11
N ILE A 27 2.74 -2.17 6.96
CA ILE A 27 2.12 -3.02 5.93
C ILE A 27 2.51 -2.54 4.53
N PHE A 28 2.37 -1.24 4.27
CA PHE A 28 2.70 -0.65 2.98
C PHE A 28 4.19 -0.83 2.64
N LEU A 29 5.09 -0.59 3.59
CA LEU A 29 6.53 -0.83 3.43
C LEU A 29 6.83 -2.30 3.17
N SER A 30 6.20 -3.20 3.93
CA SER A 30 6.37 -4.63 3.71
C SER A 30 5.95 -5.02 2.29
N LEU A 31 4.84 -4.49 1.79
CA LEU A 31 4.36 -4.74 0.43
C LEU A 31 5.19 -4.05 -0.66
N SER A 32 5.83 -2.92 -0.38
CA SER A 32 6.67 -2.21 -1.35
C SER A 32 8.10 -2.76 -1.42
N THR A 33 8.57 -3.45 -0.37
CA THR A 33 9.88 -4.08 -0.34
C THR A 33 9.77 -5.61 -0.40
N CYS A 34 10.07 -6.20 -1.56
CA CYS A 34 10.24 -7.66 -1.65
C CYS A 34 11.67 -8.13 -1.28
N CYS A 35 12.62 -7.20 -1.16
CA CYS A 35 14.05 -7.48 -1.08
C CYS A 35 14.75 -6.52 -0.09
N ALA A 36 15.99 -6.83 0.29
CA ALA A 36 16.80 -6.08 1.26
C ALA A 36 16.91 -4.56 0.92
N PRO A 37 17.21 -3.69 1.91
CA PRO A 37 17.34 -2.25 1.68
C PRO A 37 18.31 -1.97 0.51
N GLY A 38 17.84 -1.26 -0.52
CA GLY A 38 18.64 -0.92 -1.71
C GLY A 38 18.45 -1.82 -2.94
N THR A 39 17.51 -2.78 -2.90
CA THR A 39 17.13 -3.57 -4.08
C THR A 39 15.72 -3.24 -4.55
N VAL A 40 15.59 -2.85 -5.82
CA VAL A 40 14.30 -2.58 -6.47
C VAL A 40 13.79 -3.91 -7.01
N CYS A 41 12.81 -4.51 -6.34
CA CYS A 41 12.14 -5.70 -6.88
C CYS A 41 11.07 -5.23 -7.87
N SER A 42 10.80 -6.03 -8.89
CA SER A 42 9.69 -5.77 -9.81
C SER A 42 8.36 -5.88 -9.05
N SER A 43 7.40 -5.04 -9.44
CA SER A 43 6.04 -4.99 -8.86
C SER A 43 5.28 -6.32 -8.94
N GLU A 44 5.69 -7.22 -9.84
CA GLU A 44 5.10 -8.55 -10.03
C GLU A 44 5.52 -9.55 -8.93
N GLU A 45 6.66 -9.33 -8.28
CA GLU A 45 7.20 -10.22 -7.24
C GLU A 45 6.70 -9.85 -5.83
N ALA A 46 6.03 -8.70 -5.67
CA ALA A 46 5.63 -8.15 -4.37
C ALA A 46 4.17 -8.48 -3.96
N VAL A 47 3.56 -9.50 -4.58
CA VAL A 47 2.23 -9.98 -4.21
C VAL A 47 2.34 -10.84 -2.95
N ARG A 48 1.64 -10.45 -1.88
CA ARG A 48 1.56 -11.24 -0.64
C ARG A 48 0.12 -11.47 -0.21
N SER A 49 -0.14 -12.64 0.37
CA SER A 49 -1.43 -12.88 0.99
C SER A 49 -1.53 -12.13 2.32
N VAL A 50 -2.74 -11.70 2.68
CA VAL A 50 -3.01 -11.02 3.95
C VAL A 50 -2.57 -11.88 5.16
N GLY A 51 -2.66 -13.21 5.05
CA GLY A 51 -2.18 -14.13 6.08
C GLY A 51 -0.67 -14.00 6.32
N VAL A 52 0.14 -14.00 5.26
CA VAL A 52 1.60 -13.86 5.34
C VAL A 52 2.01 -12.49 5.88
N ILE A 53 1.27 -11.43 5.54
CA ILE A 53 1.51 -10.09 6.10
C ILE A 53 1.26 -10.07 7.61
N GLY A 54 0.24 -10.79 8.07
CA GLY A 54 -0.09 -10.88 9.49
C GLY A 54 0.93 -11.65 10.32
N GLU A 55 1.63 -12.63 9.75
CA GLU A 55 2.63 -13.44 10.49
C GLU A 55 3.83 -12.61 10.98
N GLY A 56 4.11 -11.46 10.35
CA GLY A 56 5.16 -10.52 10.77
C GLY A 56 4.69 -9.34 11.61
N LEU A 57 3.39 -9.25 11.93
CA LEU A 57 2.77 -8.12 12.61
C LEU A 57 2.02 -8.61 13.85
N ASP A 58 2.29 -8.02 15.02
CA ASP A 58 1.54 -8.31 16.26
C ASP A 58 0.15 -7.62 16.22
N ILE A 59 -0.66 -7.98 15.22
CA ILE A 59 -1.96 -7.37 14.92
C ILE A 59 -3.01 -8.46 14.75
N ALA A 60 -4.16 -8.29 15.41
CA ALA A 60 -5.30 -9.18 15.24
C ALA A 60 -5.79 -9.22 13.77
N PRO A 61 -6.21 -10.39 13.24
CA PRO A 61 -6.63 -10.51 11.83
C PRO A 61 -7.76 -9.56 11.39
N SER A 62 -8.69 -9.24 12.30
CA SER A 62 -9.78 -8.28 12.04
C SER A 62 -9.25 -6.85 11.84
N THR A 63 -8.29 -6.45 12.68
CA THR A 63 -7.63 -5.15 12.62
C THR A 63 -6.72 -5.03 11.39
N LEU A 64 -5.99 -6.11 11.05
CA LEU A 64 -5.20 -6.16 9.83
C LEU A 64 -6.08 -6.00 8.58
N SER A 65 -7.21 -6.70 8.52
CA SER A 65 -8.17 -6.57 7.42
C SER A 65 -8.72 -5.15 7.30
N HIS A 66 -8.91 -4.46 8.43
CA HIS A 66 -9.31 -3.06 8.43
C HIS A 66 -8.20 -2.17 7.85
N HIS A 67 -6.95 -2.33 8.28
CA HIS A 67 -5.82 -1.58 7.74
C HIS A 67 -5.63 -1.77 6.23
N ILE A 68 -5.71 -3.01 5.75
CA ILE A 68 -5.63 -3.35 4.34
C ILE A 68 -6.76 -2.68 3.54
N LYS A 69 -8.00 -2.68 4.05
CA LYS A 69 -9.12 -1.97 3.40
C LYS A 69 -8.91 -0.47 3.33
N GLU A 70 -8.39 0.15 4.38
CA GLU A 70 -8.11 1.58 4.41
C GLU A 70 -7.01 1.96 3.42
N LEU A 71 -5.95 1.13 3.31
CA LEU A 71 -4.89 1.32 2.31
C LEU A 71 -5.43 1.20 0.88
N ASN A 72 -6.29 0.21 0.61
CA ASN A 72 -6.90 0.04 -0.70
C ASN A 72 -7.84 1.19 -1.06
N ARG A 73 -8.66 1.67 -0.12
CA ARG A 73 -9.54 2.84 -0.32
C ARG A 73 -8.77 4.11 -0.66
N ALA A 74 -7.58 4.28 -0.10
CA ALA A 74 -6.69 5.38 -0.42
C ALA A 74 -5.95 5.19 -1.76
N GLY A 75 -6.16 4.07 -2.46
CA GLY A 75 -5.48 3.73 -3.70
C GLY A 75 -4.00 3.41 -3.51
N LEU A 76 -3.57 2.99 -2.31
CA LEU A 76 -2.17 2.64 -2.04
C LEU A 76 -1.84 1.19 -2.39
N ILE A 77 -2.84 0.30 -2.32
CA ILE A 77 -2.68 -1.13 -2.60
C ILE A 77 -3.87 -1.64 -3.37
N GLU A 78 -3.63 -2.67 -4.17
CA GLU A 78 -4.66 -3.48 -4.79
C GLU A 78 -4.91 -4.75 -4.00
N MET A 79 -6.11 -5.30 -4.15
CA MET A 79 -6.52 -6.54 -3.52
C MET A 79 -7.24 -7.45 -4.50
N GLU A 80 -6.85 -8.71 -4.54
CA GLU A 80 -7.57 -9.75 -5.27
C GLU A 80 -7.88 -10.94 -4.36
N ARG A 81 -9.13 -11.40 -4.40
CA ARG A 81 -9.55 -12.58 -3.67
C ARG A 81 -9.39 -13.82 -4.53
N GLN A 82 -8.46 -14.69 -4.15
CA GLN A 82 -8.27 -16.01 -4.74
C GLN A 82 -8.77 -17.09 -3.77
N GLY A 83 -10.04 -17.47 -3.93
CA GLY A 83 -10.71 -18.46 -3.08
C GLY A 83 -10.83 -18.01 -1.62
N LYS A 84 -10.09 -18.69 -0.73
CA LYS A 84 -10.04 -18.39 0.72
C LYS A 84 -8.98 -17.34 1.09
N GLN A 85 -8.05 -17.04 0.19
CA GLN A 85 -6.98 -16.09 0.43
C GLN A 85 -7.28 -14.76 -0.26
N VAL A 86 -6.78 -13.67 0.34
CA VAL A 86 -6.78 -12.34 -0.27
C VAL A 86 -5.32 -11.99 -0.51
N ASN A 87 -4.99 -11.77 -1.77
CA ASN A 87 -3.69 -11.29 -2.22
C ASN A 87 -3.74 -9.78 -2.29
N CYS A 88 -2.66 -9.13 -1.90
CA CYS A 88 -2.51 -7.69 -2.01
C CYS A 88 -1.10 -7.32 -2.44
N TRP A 89 -1.00 -6.21 -3.15
CA TRP A 89 0.24 -5.66 -3.68
C TRP A 89 0.12 -4.15 -3.79
N VAL A 90 1.26 -3.46 -3.83
CA VAL A 90 1.29 -2.02 -4.09
C VAL A 90 1.24 -1.79 -5.60
N ASP A 91 0.42 -0.84 -6.05
CA ASP A 91 0.43 -0.43 -7.45
C ASP A 91 1.72 0.37 -7.76
N PRO A 92 2.58 -0.08 -8.70
CA PRO A 92 3.79 0.65 -9.08
C PRO A 92 3.54 2.09 -9.53
N ALA A 93 2.40 2.38 -10.17
CA ALA A 93 2.07 3.75 -10.56
C ALA A 93 1.89 4.67 -9.34
N THR A 94 1.33 4.13 -8.25
CA THR A 94 1.18 4.86 -6.99
C THR A 94 2.54 5.13 -6.32
N LEU A 95 3.45 4.15 -6.34
CA LEU A 95 4.82 4.36 -5.84
C LEU A 95 5.58 5.41 -6.63
N GLU A 96 5.43 5.41 -7.96
CA GLU A 96 6.04 6.41 -8.83
C GLU A 96 5.51 7.82 -8.53
N GLN A 97 4.19 7.97 -8.39
CA GLN A 97 3.57 9.24 -8.03
C GLN A 97 4.07 9.77 -6.68
N LEU A 98 4.11 8.92 -5.64
CA LEU A 98 4.61 9.29 -4.32
C LEU A 98 6.10 9.66 -4.35
N SER A 99 6.91 8.89 -5.09
CA SER A 99 8.34 9.16 -5.28
C SER A 99 8.58 10.49 -5.96
N HIS A 100 7.80 10.81 -7.01
CA HIS A 100 7.89 12.08 -7.72
C HIS A 100 7.57 13.26 -6.80
N PHE A 101 6.58 13.14 -5.91
CA PHE A 101 6.24 14.19 -4.95
C PHE A 101 7.39 14.54 -4.00
N PHE A 102 8.10 13.54 -3.47
CA PHE A 102 9.20 13.79 -2.52
C PHE A 102 10.52 14.24 -3.19
N LYS A 103 10.63 14.06 -4.51
CA LYS A 103 11.79 14.53 -5.30
C LYS A 103 11.62 15.94 -5.85
N SER A 104 10.39 16.46 -5.82
CA SER A 104 10.05 17.86 -6.12
C SER A 104 10.59 18.81 -5.06
#